data_AF-A0A0N1BQR9-F1
#
_entry.id   AF-A0A0N1BQR9-F1
#
_cell.length_a   1.000
_cell.length_b   1.000
_cell.length_c   1.000
_cell.angle_alpha   90.00
_cell.angle_beta   90.00
_cell.angle_gamma   90.00
#
_symmetry.space_group_name_H-M   'P 1'
#
loop_
_entity.id
_entity.type
_entity.pdbx_description
1 polymer ?
#
loop_
_entity_poly.entity_id
_entity_poly.type
_entity_poly.pdbx_seq_one_letter_code
_entity_poly.pdbx_strand_id
1 'polypeptide(L)'
;MDGVVGAVSGLAIMGSLFGLAGVVKPFWFMKKRWQGGAIAVAGFVAFTGLNSVPVRRPEHIAAAEWADRVQVCRQTAQLRDCPLNDDMVLAARAELEEERREAAADEQIRLAEEEASEAERLARARDREIAAVGDATVASAEKLHDPTQQALWIARTEIAVRDQMRDPRAVRFRNNRFVIFQGSTPMVCGEINATNGFGGRTGYQRFIASGETFGPVLEEMMAPQEFAQSWNQICT
;
A
#
# COMPACT_ATOMS: atom_id res chain seq x y z
N MET A 1 10.25 36.08 -13.75
CA MET A 1 10.21 34.88 -14.61
C MET A 1 9.17 33.98 -13.98
N ASP A 2 7.97 33.89 -14.55
CA ASP A 2 6.91 32.88 -14.25
C ASP A 2 5.61 33.31 -14.95
N GLY A 3 5.62 33.29 -16.29
CA GLY A 3 4.49 33.77 -17.09
C GLY A 3 4.28 33.01 -18.39
N VAL A 4 4.74 31.75 -18.47
CA VAL A 4 4.71 30.97 -19.73
C VAL A 4 3.98 29.62 -19.62
N VAL A 5 3.57 29.18 -18.43
CA VAL A 5 3.00 27.81 -18.28
C VAL A 5 1.48 27.72 -18.61
N GLY A 6 0.79 28.84 -18.83
CA GLY A 6 -0.66 28.83 -19.10
C GLY A 6 -1.09 28.51 -20.55
N ALA A 7 -0.16 28.49 -21.52
CA ALA A 7 -0.55 28.47 -22.94
C ALA A 7 -0.60 27.08 -23.60
N VAL A 8 -0.15 26.01 -22.93
CA VAL A 8 -0.01 24.69 -23.57
C VAL A 8 -1.26 23.81 -23.43
N SER A 9 -2.12 24.05 -22.44
CA SER A 9 -3.30 23.19 -22.22
C SER A 9 -4.49 23.46 -23.15
N GLY A 10 -4.49 24.57 -23.89
CA GLY A 10 -5.58 24.91 -24.83
C GLY A 10 -5.46 24.26 -26.21
N LEU A 11 -4.28 23.79 -26.61
CA LEU A 11 -4.04 23.25 -27.96
C LEU A 11 -4.35 21.75 -28.09
N ALA A 12 -4.55 21.03 -26.99
CA ALA A 12 -4.85 19.60 -27.02
C ALA A 12 -6.32 19.28 -27.34
N ILE A 13 -7.26 20.21 -27.16
CA ILE A 13 -8.69 19.96 -27.38
C ILE A 13 -9.10 20.15 -28.87
N MET A 14 -8.31 20.90 -29.65
CA MET A 14 -8.57 21.08 -31.08
C MET A 14 -8.00 19.96 -31.99
N GLY A 15 -7.27 18.99 -31.43
CA GLY A 15 -6.70 17.86 -32.18
C GLY A 15 -7.66 16.69 -32.39
N SER A 16 -8.70 16.55 -31.57
CA SER A 16 -9.52 15.33 -31.53
C SER A 16 -10.79 15.36 -32.39
N LEU A 17 -11.14 16.51 -32.99
CA LEU A 17 -12.32 16.65 -33.85
C LEU A 17 -12.02 16.55 -35.36
N PHE A 18 -10.76 16.35 -35.75
CA PHE A 18 -10.34 16.23 -37.17
C PHE A 18 -9.91 14.81 -37.58
N GLY A 19 -10.31 13.78 -36.83
CA GLY A 19 -9.89 12.39 -37.06
C GLY A 19 -10.82 11.51 -37.92
N LEU A 20 -11.93 12.02 -38.47
CA LEU A 20 -12.86 11.21 -39.28
C LEU A 20 -13.48 12.00 -40.46
N ALA A 21 -12.64 12.59 -41.31
CA ALA A 21 -13.09 13.12 -42.60
C ALA A 21 -12.00 12.93 -43.66
N GLY A 22 -11.67 11.67 -43.92
CA GLY A 22 -10.59 11.25 -44.81
C GLY A 22 -11.04 10.38 -45.97
N VAL A 23 -12.19 10.61 -46.60
CA VAL A 23 -12.45 10.12 -47.98
C VAL A 23 -13.36 11.13 -48.69
N VAL A 24 -13.00 11.47 -49.94
CA VAL A 24 -13.68 12.37 -50.90
C VAL A 24 -13.27 13.86 -50.86
N LYS A 25 -12.33 14.22 -51.75
CA LYS A 25 -12.11 15.59 -52.26
C LYS A 25 -13.37 16.05 -53.02
N PRO A 26 -13.72 17.36 -53.02
CA PRO A 26 -13.11 18.24 -54.02
C PRO A 26 -12.59 19.58 -53.46
N PHE A 27 -11.53 19.99 -54.14
CA PHE A 27 -10.53 21.00 -53.80
C PHE A 27 -10.99 22.46 -54.00
N TRP A 28 -12.30 22.74 -53.89
CA TRP A 28 -12.87 24.03 -54.34
C TRP A 28 -13.30 24.99 -53.23
N PHE A 29 -13.36 24.54 -51.97
CA PHE A 29 -13.95 25.33 -50.86
C PHE A 29 -12.96 26.02 -49.90
N MET A 30 -11.66 25.95 -50.14
CA MET A 30 -10.66 26.45 -49.18
C MET A 30 -10.37 27.96 -49.23
N LYS A 31 -10.75 28.70 -50.29
CA LYS A 31 -10.47 30.14 -50.36
C LYS A 31 -11.46 31.04 -49.59
N LYS A 32 -12.67 30.58 -49.29
CA LYS A 32 -13.71 31.41 -48.64
C LYS A 32 -13.76 31.33 -47.10
N ARG A 33 -13.08 30.35 -46.48
CA ARG A 33 -13.14 30.14 -45.02
C ARG A 33 -12.11 30.95 -44.22
N TRP A 34 -11.07 31.48 -44.87
CA TRP A 34 -10.04 32.31 -44.21
C TRP A 34 -10.53 33.71 -43.84
N GLN A 35 -11.46 34.29 -44.61
CA GLN A 35 -12.00 35.62 -44.31
C GLN A 35 -12.99 35.62 -43.13
N GLY A 36 -13.75 34.54 -42.94
CA GLY A 36 -14.67 34.42 -41.79
C GLY A 36 -13.97 34.23 -40.44
N GLY A 37 -12.86 33.48 -40.43
CA GLY A 37 -12.06 33.26 -39.21
C GLY A 37 -11.36 34.53 -38.73
N ALA A 38 -10.83 35.35 -39.64
CA ALA A 38 -10.14 36.59 -39.28
C ALA A 38 -11.09 37.63 -38.65
N ILE A 39 -12.34 37.72 -39.12
CA ILE A 39 -13.36 38.64 -38.56
C ILE A 39 -13.81 38.16 -37.17
N ALA A 40 -13.98 36.85 -36.97
CA ALA A 40 -14.36 36.30 -35.67
C ALA A 40 -13.26 36.51 -34.60
N VAL A 41 -11.98 36.35 -34.96
CA VAL A 41 -10.84 36.61 -34.07
C VAL A 41 -10.70 38.11 -33.78
N ALA A 42 -10.83 38.97 -34.79
CA ALA A 42 -10.78 40.43 -34.59
C ALA A 42 -11.92 40.94 -33.70
N GLY A 43 -13.13 40.38 -33.83
CA GLY A 43 -14.27 40.69 -32.96
C GLY A 43 -14.05 40.28 -31.50
N PHE A 44 -13.42 39.12 -31.26
CA PHE A 44 -13.12 38.64 -29.92
C PHE A 44 -12.02 39.47 -29.22
N VAL A 45 -11.02 39.93 -29.98
CA VAL A 45 -9.96 40.83 -29.47
C VAL A 45 -10.51 42.23 -29.17
N ALA A 46 -11.41 42.76 -30.02
CA ALA A 46 -12.03 44.06 -29.78
C ALA A 46 -12.99 44.04 -28.57
N PHE A 47 -13.72 42.94 -28.35
CA PHE A 47 -14.66 42.82 -27.23
C PHE A 47 -13.97 42.63 -25.87
N THR A 48 -12.82 41.95 -25.85
CA THR A 48 -12.00 41.80 -24.63
C THR A 48 -11.22 43.07 -24.29
N GLY A 49 -10.73 43.82 -25.28
CA GLY A 49 -9.99 45.08 -25.06
C GLY A 49 -10.85 46.28 -24.63
N LEU A 50 -12.15 46.30 -24.96
CA LEU A 50 -13.03 47.45 -24.67
C LEU A 50 -13.70 47.42 -23.28
N ASN A 51 -13.63 46.29 -22.54
CA ASN A 51 -14.21 46.18 -21.20
C ASN A 51 -13.24 46.46 -20.06
N SER A 52 -11.95 46.69 -20.34
CA SER A 52 -10.97 47.09 -19.33
C SER A 52 -10.84 48.61 -19.27
N VAL A 53 -11.90 49.31 -18.83
CA VAL A 53 -11.76 50.71 -18.41
C VAL A 53 -10.93 50.71 -17.13
N PRO A 54 -9.72 51.31 -17.11
CA PRO A 54 -8.90 51.33 -15.91
C PRO A 54 -9.62 52.17 -14.85
N VAL A 55 -10.01 51.53 -13.75
CA VAL A 55 -10.63 52.22 -12.61
C VAL A 55 -9.61 53.23 -12.07
N ARG A 56 -9.93 54.52 -12.19
CA ARG A 56 -9.05 55.59 -11.72
C ARG A 56 -9.07 55.63 -10.19
N ARG A 57 -7.89 55.67 -9.57
CA ARG A 57 -7.72 55.85 -8.14
C ARG A 57 -8.22 57.24 -7.70
N PRO A 58 -9.09 57.35 -6.69
CA PRO A 58 -9.43 58.63 -6.06
C PRO A 58 -8.22 59.24 -5.34
N GLU A 59 -8.03 60.56 -5.43
CA GLU A 59 -6.84 61.24 -4.86
C GLU A 59 -6.71 61.12 -3.34
N HIS A 60 -7.83 60.96 -2.63
CA HIS A 60 -7.90 60.88 -1.17
C HIS A 60 -7.56 59.49 -0.59
N ILE A 61 -7.48 58.44 -1.42
CA ILE A 61 -7.19 57.07 -0.97
C ILE A 61 -5.72 56.77 -1.24
N ALA A 62 -5.00 56.29 -0.23
CA ALA A 62 -3.60 55.89 -0.38
C ALA A 62 -3.43 54.83 -1.49
N ALA A 63 -2.32 54.87 -2.23
CA ALA A 63 -2.10 53.95 -3.35
C ALA A 63 -2.11 52.46 -2.93
N ALA A 64 -1.59 52.15 -1.74
CA ALA A 64 -1.60 50.80 -1.18
C ALA A 64 -3.02 50.31 -0.86
N GLU A 65 -3.83 51.18 -0.25
CA GLU A 65 -5.22 50.88 0.10
C GLU A 65 -6.10 50.70 -1.15
N TRP A 66 -5.89 51.54 -2.17
CA TRP A 66 -6.58 51.38 -3.45
C TRP A 66 -6.25 50.05 -4.13
N ALA A 67 -4.99 49.62 -4.08
CA ALA A 67 -4.58 48.33 -4.65
C ALA A 67 -5.29 47.15 -3.94
N ASP A 68 -5.43 47.22 -2.62
CA ASP A 68 -6.13 46.21 -1.82
C ASP A 68 -7.64 46.17 -2.13
N ARG A 69 -8.30 47.33 -2.28
CA ARG A 69 -9.72 47.40 -2.72
C ARG A 69 -9.93 46.78 -4.10
N VAL A 70 -9.04 47.07 -5.05
CA VAL A 70 -9.07 46.48 -6.39
C VAL A 70 -8.86 44.96 -6.34
N GLN A 71 -8.08 44.45 -5.39
CA GLN A 71 -7.89 43.03 -5.19
C GLN A 71 -9.16 42.35 -4.67
N VAL A 72 -9.82 42.92 -3.65
CA VAL A 72 -11.10 42.41 -3.12
C VAL A 72 -12.16 42.40 -4.22
N CYS A 73 -12.29 43.49 -4.98
CA CYS A 73 -13.18 43.58 -6.15
C CYS A 73 -13.02 42.42 -7.15
N ARG A 74 -11.77 42.03 -7.46
CA ARG A 74 -11.49 40.96 -8.41
C ARG A 74 -11.90 39.59 -7.89
N GLN A 75 -11.97 39.44 -6.58
CA GLN A 75 -12.28 38.18 -5.91
C GLN A 75 -13.79 38.00 -5.69
N THR A 76 -14.54 39.08 -5.41
CA THR A 76 -15.97 39.01 -5.07
C THR A 76 -16.93 39.31 -6.21
N ALA A 77 -16.54 40.01 -7.28
CA ALA A 77 -17.47 40.38 -8.35
C ALA A 77 -16.85 40.33 -9.77
N GLN A 78 -17.70 40.06 -10.78
CA GLN A 78 -17.43 40.53 -12.14
C GLN A 78 -17.47 42.06 -12.12
N LEU A 79 -16.29 42.72 -12.02
CA LEU A 79 -15.87 44.13 -12.24
C LEU A 79 -16.87 45.32 -12.31
N ARG A 80 -18.15 45.11 -12.59
CA ARG A 80 -19.22 46.10 -12.78
C ARG A 80 -19.68 46.76 -11.48
N ASP A 81 -19.65 46.04 -10.36
CA ASP A 81 -20.12 46.53 -9.05
C ASP A 81 -19.01 46.47 -8.00
N CYS A 82 -17.89 47.12 -8.30
CA CYS A 82 -16.80 47.27 -7.35
C CYS A 82 -17.25 48.07 -6.11
N PRO A 83 -17.11 47.55 -4.89
CA PRO A 83 -17.39 48.31 -3.67
C PRO A 83 -16.44 49.53 -3.55
N LEU A 84 -16.98 50.73 -3.70
CA LEU A 84 -16.19 51.98 -3.69
C LEU A 84 -16.11 52.63 -2.31
N ASN A 85 -17.06 52.35 -1.40
CA ASN A 85 -17.06 52.85 -0.03
C ASN A 85 -16.49 51.81 0.96
N ASP A 86 -16.13 52.28 2.15
CA ASP A 86 -15.41 51.48 3.16
C ASP A 86 -16.27 50.35 3.70
N ASP A 87 -17.56 50.61 3.92
CA ASP A 87 -18.53 49.64 4.44
C ASP A 87 -18.71 48.44 3.50
N MET A 88 -18.84 48.68 2.18
CA MET A 88 -18.97 47.60 1.21
C MET A 88 -17.66 46.81 1.05
N VAL A 89 -16.49 47.45 1.21
CA VAL A 89 -15.20 46.75 1.19
C VAL A 89 -15.05 45.85 2.42
N LEU A 90 -15.51 46.29 3.59
CA LEU A 90 -15.51 45.47 4.81
C LEU A 90 -16.48 44.29 4.70
N ALA A 91 -17.69 44.50 4.18
CA ALA A 91 -18.66 43.43 3.94
C ALA A 91 -18.10 42.37 2.96
N ALA A 92 -17.54 42.83 1.83
CA ALA A 92 -16.94 41.94 0.84
C ALA A 92 -15.76 41.12 1.38
N ARG A 93 -14.97 41.68 2.33
CA ARG A 93 -13.91 40.93 3.02
C ARG A 93 -14.47 39.86 3.93
N ALA A 94 -15.52 40.19 4.70
CA ALA A 94 -16.16 39.24 5.60
C ALA A 94 -16.74 38.06 4.84
N GLU A 95 -17.43 38.32 3.72
CA GLU A 95 -17.95 37.27 2.81
C GLU A 95 -16.81 36.39 2.27
N LEU A 96 -15.72 36.98 1.77
CA LEU A 96 -14.59 36.20 1.26
C LEU A 96 -13.90 35.37 2.36
N GLU A 97 -13.83 35.88 3.59
CA GLU A 97 -13.30 35.12 4.72
C GLU A 97 -14.22 33.96 5.10
N GLU A 98 -15.54 34.14 5.04
CA GLU A 98 -16.52 33.08 5.26
C GLU A 98 -16.41 32.00 4.19
N GLU A 99 -16.41 32.38 2.90
CA GLU A 99 -16.21 31.43 1.79
C GLU A 99 -14.90 30.65 1.91
N ARG A 100 -13.81 31.31 2.33
CA ARG A 100 -12.53 30.63 2.57
C ARG A 100 -12.59 29.67 3.74
N ARG A 101 -13.35 29.99 4.79
CA ARG A 101 -13.55 29.08 5.93
C ARG A 101 -14.39 27.88 5.53
N GLU A 102 -15.46 28.09 4.78
CA GLU A 102 -16.29 27.01 4.24
C GLU A 102 -15.46 26.11 3.31
N ALA A 103 -14.75 26.68 2.34
CA ALA A 103 -13.88 25.93 1.43
C ALA A 103 -12.77 25.17 2.19
N ALA A 104 -12.21 25.76 3.25
CA ALA A 104 -11.24 25.06 4.09
C ALA A 104 -11.88 23.93 4.90
N ALA A 105 -13.10 24.11 5.41
CA ALA A 105 -13.84 23.06 6.11
C ALA A 105 -14.20 21.90 5.18
N ASP A 106 -14.69 22.19 3.97
CA ASP A 106 -15.01 21.18 2.96
C ASP A 106 -13.77 20.38 2.55
N GLU A 107 -12.62 21.05 2.39
CA GLU A 107 -11.36 20.37 2.10
C GLU A 107 -10.92 19.47 3.26
N GLN A 108 -11.09 19.91 4.51
CA GLN A 108 -10.80 19.06 5.68
C GLN A 108 -11.72 17.84 5.75
N ILE A 109 -13.01 18.01 5.42
CA ILE A 109 -13.97 16.89 5.36
C ILE A 109 -13.55 15.90 4.28
N ARG A 110 -13.21 16.38 3.07
CA ARG A 110 -12.75 15.52 1.97
C ARG A 110 -11.51 14.71 2.35
N LEU A 111 -10.52 15.35 2.97
CA LEU A 111 -9.31 14.68 3.44
C LEU A 111 -9.62 13.64 4.53
N ALA A 112 -10.50 13.97 5.48
CA ALA A 112 -10.91 13.04 6.53
C ALA A 112 -11.68 11.82 5.96
N GLU A 113 -12.52 12.01 4.95
CA GLU A 113 -13.22 10.93 4.25
C GLU A 113 -12.24 10.00 3.49
N GLU A 114 -11.23 10.58 2.84
CA GLU A 114 -10.16 9.83 2.17
C GLU A 114 -9.33 9.01 3.17
N GLU A 115 -8.93 9.61 4.29
CA GLU A 115 -8.22 8.92 5.37
C GLU A 115 -9.07 7.79 5.99
N ALA A 116 -10.36 8.03 6.21
CA ALA A 116 -11.28 7.02 6.73
C ALA A 116 -11.46 5.85 5.75
N SER A 117 -11.59 6.15 4.45
CA SER A 117 -11.67 5.14 3.39
C SER A 117 -10.40 4.28 3.31
N GLU A 118 -9.23 4.92 3.41
CA GLU A 118 -7.96 4.20 3.43
C GLU A 118 -7.81 3.34 4.69
N ALA A 119 -8.17 3.87 5.85
CA ALA A 119 -8.13 3.13 7.11
C ALA A 119 -9.02 1.88 7.05
N GLU A 120 -10.24 1.99 6.48
CA GLU A 120 -11.12 0.84 6.30
C GLU A 120 -10.53 -0.19 5.32
N ARG A 121 -9.95 0.27 4.20
CA ARG A 121 -9.27 -0.61 3.23
C ARG A 121 -8.13 -1.39 3.89
N LEU A 122 -7.32 -0.71 4.69
CA LEU A 122 -6.20 -1.32 5.42
C LEU A 122 -6.70 -2.30 6.49
N ALA A 123 -7.76 -1.97 7.22
CA ALA A 123 -8.37 -2.88 8.19
C ALA A 123 -8.87 -4.17 7.53
N ARG A 124 -9.62 -4.05 6.42
CA ARG A 124 -10.09 -5.21 5.64
C ARG A 124 -8.94 -6.04 5.08
N ALA A 125 -7.85 -5.40 4.65
CA ALA A 125 -6.66 -6.12 4.17
C ALA A 125 -5.98 -6.92 5.30
N ARG A 126 -5.81 -6.30 6.48
CA ARG A 126 -5.27 -6.96 7.67
C ARG A 126 -6.13 -8.14 8.10
N ASP A 127 -7.46 -8.00 8.10
CA ASP A 127 -8.37 -9.08 8.49
C ASP A 127 -8.27 -10.27 7.53
N ARG A 128 -8.11 -10.03 6.23
CA ARG A 128 -7.86 -11.10 5.24
C ARG A 128 -6.53 -11.80 5.47
N GLU A 129 -5.48 -11.07 5.83
CA GLU A 129 -4.18 -11.63 6.15
C GLU A 129 -4.26 -12.52 7.41
N ILE A 130 -4.89 -12.03 8.47
CA ILE A 130 -5.12 -12.81 9.70
C ILE A 130 -5.92 -14.08 9.40
N ALA A 131 -6.99 -13.98 8.61
CA ALA A 131 -7.79 -15.13 8.20
C ALA A 131 -6.96 -16.15 7.39
N ALA A 132 -6.17 -15.68 6.42
CA ALA A 132 -5.32 -16.56 5.61
C ALA A 132 -4.25 -17.28 6.44
N VAL A 133 -3.66 -16.60 7.43
CA VAL A 133 -2.73 -17.22 8.39
C VAL A 133 -3.46 -18.23 9.26
N GLY A 134 -4.67 -17.91 9.73
CA GLY A 134 -5.55 -18.84 10.44
C GLY A 134 -5.82 -20.12 9.64
N ASP A 135 -6.29 -19.99 8.40
CA ASP A 135 -6.58 -21.13 7.52
C ASP A 135 -5.32 -21.97 7.24
N ALA A 136 -4.17 -21.33 6.99
CA ALA A 136 -2.91 -22.02 6.78
C ALA A 136 -2.44 -22.80 8.02
N THR A 137 -2.62 -22.24 9.22
CA THR A 137 -2.28 -22.93 10.48
C THR A 137 -3.19 -24.13 10.74
N VAL A 138 -4.49 -24.01 10.48
CA VAL A 138 -5.45 -25.13 10.60
C VAL A 138 -5.11 -26.24 9.60
N ALA A 139 -4.90 -25.89 8.32
CA ALA A 139 -4.53 -26.86 7.30
C ALA A 139 -3.20 -27.57 7.59
N SER A 140 -2.24 -26.86 8.21
CA SER A 140 -0.97 -27.46 8.64
C SER A 140 -1.18 -28.40 9.82
N ALA A 141 -1.97 -28.00 10.82
CA ALA A 141 -2.29 -28.84 11.97
C ALA A 141 -3.04 -30.12 11.53
N GLU A 142 -4.00 -30.02 10.61
CA GLU A 142 -4.71 -31.19 10.05
C GLU A 142 -3.74 -32.18 9.40
N LYS A 143 -2.78 -31.69 8.59
CA LYS A 143 -1.74 -32.54 7.99
C LYS A 143 -0.89 -33.26 9.05
N LEU A 144 -0.60 -32.64 10.19
CA LEU A 144 0.17 -33.29 11.26
C LEU A 144 -0.61 -34.44 11.94
N HIS A 145 -1.94 -34.44 11.85
CA HIS A 145 -2.78 -35.51 12.40
C HIS A 145 -3.01 -36.67 11.43
N ASP A 146 -2.68 -36.52 10.15
CA ASP A 146 -2.74 -37.61 9.16
C ASP A 146 -1.65 -38.67 9.48
N PRO A 147 -2.01 -39.94 9.77
CA PRO A 147 -1.05 -41.01 10.05
C PRO A 147 0.00 -41.19 8.96
N THR A 148 -0.35 -40.92 7.70
CA THR A 148 0.59 -41.01 6.57
C THR A 148 1.67 -39.95 6.68
N GLN A 149 1.31 -38.71 7.02
CA GLN A 149 2.26 -37.64 7.25
C GLN A 149 3.13 -37.89 8.47
N GLN A 150 2.56 -38.44 9.54
CA GLN A 150 3.32 -38.81 10.74
C GLN A 150 4.38 -39.87 10.41
N ALA A 151 4.03 -40.90 9.64
CA ALA A 151 4.98 -41.92 9.20
C ALA A 151 6.08 -41.32 8.30
N LEU A 152 5.72 -40.42 7.37
CA LEU A 152 6.69 -39.70 6.54
C LEU A 152 7.61 -38.80 7.37
N TRP A 153 7.09 -38.19 8.43
CA TRP A 153 7.87 -37.36 9.34
C TRP A 153 8.88 -38.19 10.14
N ILE A 154 8.45 -39.34 10.67
CA ILE A 154 9.32 -40.31 11.35
C ILE A 154 10.44 -40.74 10.38
N ALA A 155 10.09 -41.14 9.16
CA ALA A 155 11.08 -41.58 8.17
C ALA A 155 12.10 -40.49 7.82
N ARG A 156 11.66 -39.23 7.61
CA ARG A 156 12.56 -38.10 7.37
C ARG A 156 13.45 -37.79 8.56
N THR A 157 12.89 -37.85 9.77
CA THR A 157 13.66 -37.63 10.99
C THR A 157 14.70 -38.72 11.17
N GLU A 158 14.37 -39.99 10.92
CA GLU A 158 15.36 -41.07 10.96
C GLU A 158 16.53 -40.84 10.00
N ILE A 159 16.26 -40.31 8.80
CA ILE A 159 17.31 -39.97 7.82
C ILE A 159 18.19 -38.85 8.39
N ALA A 160 17.60 -37.75 8.84
CA ALA A 160 18.34 -36.61 9.41
C ALA A 160 19.16 -37.01 10.65
N VAL A 161 18.63 -37.92 11.48
CA VAL A 161 19.33 -38.47 12.63
C VAL A 161 20.50 -39.37 12.18
N ARG A 162 20.31 -40.25 11.19
CA ARG A 162 21.39 -41.09 10.63
C ARG A 162 22.54 -40.24 10.10
N ASP A 163 22.24 -39.16 9.41
CA ASP A 163 23.24 -38.29 8.79
C ASP A 163 24.13 -37.56 9.80
N GLN A 164 23.65 -37.43 11.05
CA GLN A 164 24.42 -36.84 12.15
C GLN A 164 25.23 -37.89 12.94
N MET A 165 25.05 -39.18 12.66
CA MET A 165 25.79 -40.25 13.31
C MET A 165 27.11 -40.54 12.60
N ARG A 166 28.10 -40.99 13.37
CA ARG A 166 29.44 -41.33 12.84
C ARG A 166 29.42 -42.44 11.78
N ASP A 167 28.58 -43.45 11.97
CA ASP A 167 28.32 -44.51 10.97
C ASP A 167 26.81 -44.60 10.70
N PRO A 168 26.31 -43.85 9.70
CA PRO A 168 24.88 -43.80 9.37
C PRO A 168 24.25 -45.17 9.07
N ARG A 169 25.03 -46.11 8.51
CA ARG A 169 24.53 -47.43 8.09
C ARG A 169 24.39 -48.41 9.26
N ALA A 170 25.17 -48.20 10.31
CA ALA A 170 25.12 -49.01 11.53
C ALA A 170 23.92 -48.68 12.43
N VAL A 171 23.33 -47.49 12.27
CA VAL A 171 22.24 -47.01 13.11
C VAL A 171 21.01 -47.93 13.02
N ARG A 172 20.44 -48.23 14.18
CA ARG A 172 19.17 -48.95 14.31
C ARG A 172 18.23 -48.16 15.21
N PHE A 173 16.98 -48.05 14.78
CA PHE A 173 15.92 -47.40 15.53
C PHE A 173 14.90 -48.42 16.02
N ARG A 174 14.23 -48.11 17.12
CA ARG A 174 13.05 -48.84 17.59
C ARG A 174 12.16 -47.91 18.43
N ASN A 175 10.89 -48.27 18.59
CA ASN A 175 9.92 -47.53 19.41
C ASN A 175 9.79 -46.05 19.03
N ASN A 176 10.02 -45.74 17.74
CA ASN A 176 9.86 -44.40 17.19
C ASN A 176 8.38 -44.06 17.12
N ARG A 177 8.02 -42.91 17.70
CA ARG A 177 6.67 -42.36 17.65
C ARG A 177 6.73 -40.89 17.30
N PHE A 178 5.71 -40.45 16.57
CA PHE A 178 5.45 -39.05 16.29
C PHE A 178 4.74 -38.44 17.50
N VAL A 179 5.17 -37.26 17.92
CA VAL A 179 4.52 -36.46 18.97
C VAL A 179 4.43 -35.00 18.53
N ILE A 180 3.39 -34.29 18.97
CA ILE A 180 3.23 -32.87 18.69
C ILE A 180 3.56 -32.10 19.98
N PHE A 181 4.67 -31.37 19.96
CA PHE A 181 5.06 -30.50 21.05
C PHE A 181 4.44 -29.11 20.89
N GLN A 182 3.92 -28.56 22.00
CA GLN A 182 3.28 -27.23 22.05
C GLN A 182 2.21 -27.00 20.95
N GLY A 183 1.47 -28.04 20.59
CA GLY A 183 0.31 -27.96 19.69
C GLY A 183 0.62 -27.85 18.20
N SER A 184 1.87 -27.58 17.79
CA SER A 184 2.21 -27.38 16.37
C SER A 184 3.58 -27.89 15.95
N THR A 185 4.46 -28.27 16.89
CA THR A 185 5.84 -28.68 16.55
C THR A 185 5.95 -30.20 16.45
N PRO A 186 6.12 -30.77 15.25
CA PRO A 186 6.27 -32.21 15.09
C PRO A 186 7.64 -32.69 15.59
N MET A 187 7.63 -33.64 16.52
CA MET A 187 8.83 -34.26 17.09
C MET A 187 8.74 -35.78 16.90
N VAL A 188 9.90 -36.43 16.96
CA VAL A 188 10.03 -37.89 17.00
C VAL A 188 10.79 -38.27 18.24
N CYS A 189 10.17 -39.14 19.03
CA CYS A 189 10.78 -39.74 20.21
C CYS A 189 10.93 -41.24 19.98
N GLY A 190 12.06 -41.80 20.36
CA GLY A 190 12.31 -43.23 20.19
C GLY A 190 13.59 -43.67 20.85
N GLU A 191 14.07 -44.83 20.42
CA GLU A 191 15.34 -45.38 20.86
C GLU A 191 16.25 -45.64 19.67
N ILE A 192 17.52 -45.30 19.84
CA ILE A 192 18.56 -45.42 18.83
C ILE A 192 19.74 -46.23 19.39
N ASN A 193 20.29 -47.10 18.56
CA ASN A 193 21.55 -47.77 18.79
C ASN A 193 22.53 -47.38 17.68
N ALA A 194 23.57 -46.64 18.05
CA ALA A 194 24.61 -46.12 17.16
C ALA A 194 26.01 -46.51 17.66
N THR A 195 26.99 -46.45 16.77
CA THR A 195 28.39 -46.75 17.09
C THR A 195 29.01 -45.58 17.86
N ASN A 196 29.65 -45.86 18.99
CA ASN A 196 30.34 -44.87 19.81
C ASN A 196 31.69 -44.45 19.20
N GLY A 197 32.37 -43.51 19.87
CA GLY A 197 33.70 -43.00 19.47
C GLY A 197 34.81 -44.05 19.36
N PHE A 198 34.62 -45.23 19.95
CA PHE A 198 35.58 -46.32 20.02
C PHE A 198 35.23 -47.51 19.10
N GLY A 199 34.21 -47.36 18.24
CA GLY A 199 33.82 -48.39 17.27
C GLY A 199 32.90 -49.49 17.82
N GLY A 200 32.45 -49.38 19.07
CA GLY A 200 31.52 -50.31 19.71
C GLY A 200 30.08 -49.78 19.76
N ARG A 201 29.10 -50.67 19.95
CA ARG A 201 27.69 -50.31 20.20
C ARG A 201 27.42 -50.37 21.71
N THR A 202 26.85 -49.31 22.28
CA THR A 202 26.58 -49.20 23.73
C THR A 202 25.20 -49.67 24.14
N GLY A 203 24.32 -49.97 23.16
CA GLY A 203 22.93 -50.38 23.40
C GLY A 203 21.95 -49.38 22.80
N TYR A 204 20.67 -49.59 23.06
CA TYR A 204 19.64 -48.63 22.71
C TYR A 204 19.54 -47.56 23.80
N GLN A 205 19.62 -46.29 23.40
CA GLN A 205 19.38 -45.13 24.25
C GLN A 205 18.25 -44.29 23.69
N ARG A 206 17.62 -43.46 24.52
CA ARG A 206 16.53 -42.59 24.08
C ARG A 206 17.04 -41.43 23.23
N PHE A 207 16.23 -40.99 22.28
CA PHE A 207 16.48 -39.77 21.51
C PHE A 207 15.22 -38.97 21.27
N ILE A 208 15.41 -37.66 21.09
CA ILE A 208 14.38 -36.69 20.72
C ILE A 208 14.91 -35.92 19.49
N ALA A 209 14.11 -35.82 18.43
CA ALA A 209 14.50 -35.11 17.20
C ALA A 209 13.30 -34.45 16.50
N SER A 210 13.54 -33.47 15.63
CA SER A 210 12.50 -32.80 14.83
C SER A 210 12.96 -32.59 13.40
N GLY A 211 12.81 -33.62 12.57
CA GLY A 211 13.19 -33.57 11.16
C GLY A 211 14.63 -33.06 10.96
N GLU A 212 14.77 -32.08 10.07
CA GLU A 212 16.05 -31.41 9.77
C GLU A 212 16.28 -30.14 10.61
N THR A 213 15.25 -29.62 11.28
CA THR A 213 15.29 -28.34 12.00
C THR A 213 16.04 -28.47 13.32
N PHE A 214 15.82 -29.55 14.05
CA PHE A 214 16.52 -29.86 15.30
C PHE A 214 17.12 -31.27 15.22
N GLY A 215 18.44 -31.34 15.31
CA GLY A 215 19.18 -32.60 15.34
C GLY A 215 18.82 -33.48 16.55
N PRO A 216 19.24 -34.76 16.52
CA PRO A 216 18.96 -35.69 17.60
C PRO A 216 19.63 -35.23 18.89
N VAL A 217 18.81 -35.07 19.92
CA VAL A 217 19.26 -35.00 21.30
C VAL A 217 19.27 -36.42 21.84
N LEU A 218 20.46 -36.98 22.06
CA LEU A 218 20.63 -38.30 22.66
C LEU A 218 20.67 -38.20 24.18
N GLU A 219 20.22 -39.25 24.86
CA GLU A 219 20.27 -39.34 26.32
C GLU A 219 21.68 -39.13 26.89
N GLU A 220 22.73 -39.58 26.20
CA GLU A 220 24.12 -39.40 26.63
C GLU A 220 24.68 -37.98 26.45
N MET A 221 23.99 -37.10 25.70
CA MET A 221 24.47 -35.73 25.42
C MET A 221 24.23 -34.74 26.55
N MET A 222 23.45 -35.11 27.57
CA MET A 222 23.11 -34.24 28.69
C MET A 222 23.05 -35.01 30.02
N ALA A 223 22.89 -34.31 31.14
CA ALA A 223 22.79 -34.97 32.44
C ALA A 223 21.53 -35.84 32.51
N PRO A 224 21.56 -37.03 33.15
CA PRO A 224 20.41 -37.95 33.17
C PRO A 224 19.10 -37.32 33.67
N GLN A 225 19.19 -36.40 34.64
CA GLN A 225 18.02 -35.71 35.19
C GLN A 225 17.42 -34.69 34.20
N GLU A 226 18.25 -33.98 33.45
CA GLU A 226 17.82 -33.01 32.43
C GLU A 226 17.17 -33.70 31.23
N PHE A 227 17.74 -34.84 30.81
CA PHE A 227 17.13 -35.64 29.74
C PHE A 227 15.78 -36.19 30.17
N ALA A 228 15.68 -36.73 31.39
CA ALA A 228 14.42 -37.25 31.91
C ALA A 228 13.33 -36.17 31.96
N GLN A 229 13.67 -34.93 32.33
CA GLN A 229 12.75 -33.80 32.30
C GLN A 229 12.29 -33.49 30.86
N SER A 230 13.23 -33.37 29.92
CA SER A 230 12.91 -33.08 28.51
C SER A 230 12.06 -34.18 27.88
N TRP A 231 12.39 -35.44 28.14
CA TRP A 231 11.63 -36.60 27.70
C TRP A 231 10.20 -36.59 28.26
N ASN A 232 10.03 -36.30 29.54
CA ASN A 232 8.70 -36.26 30.16
C ASN A 232 7.85 -35.06 29.70
N GLN A 233 8.48 -33.99 29.23
CA GLN A 233 7.76 -32.84 28.67
C GLN A 233 7.36 -33.03 27.21
N ILE A 234 8.17 -33.73 26.42
CA ILE A 234 8.00 -33.81 24.96
C ILE A 234 7.38 -35.14 24.53
N CYS A 235 7.79 -36.24 25.16
CA CYS A 235 7.60 -37.59 24.62
C CYS A 235 6.53 -38.43 25.33
N THR A 236 5.80 -37.89 26.30
CA THR A 236 4.73 -38.59 27.02
C THR A 236 3.46 -38.73 26.21
#